data_AF-A0A2J6H7G3-F1
#
_entry.id   AF-A0A2J6H7G3-F1
#
_cell.length_a   1.000
_cell.length_b   1.000
_cell.length_c   1.000
_cell.angle_alpha   90.00
_cell.angle_beta   90.00
_cell.angle_gamma   90.00
#
_symmetry.space_group_name_H-M   'P 1'
#
loop_
_entity.id
_entity.type
_entity.pdbx_description
1 polymer ?
#
loop_
_entity_poly.entity_id
_entity_poly.type
_entity_poly.pdbx_seq_one_letter_code
_entity_poly.pdbx_strand_id
1 'polypeptide(L)'
;MMELTINEAMAISQNAFLLSSCPVVPFELAVKINQVKKDADVLVTTFKEEIELIRERGGADEIAQCDALIFKKYEVVIRTLDLSEFDGLEINGEKDVKVNDAIIKRPYRDAYFFLLDKIITAKI
;
A
#
# COMPACT_ATOMS: atom_id res chain seq x y z
N MET A 1 13.49 -8.85 1.45
CA MET A 1 12.41 -9.25 0.51
C MET A 1 11.24 -9.71 1.35
N MET A 2 10.03 -9.45 0.88
CA MET A 2 8.78 -9.87 1.50
C MET A 2 7.87 -10.51 0.44
N GLU A 3 7.03 -11.44 0.86
CA GLU A 3 6.03 -12.04 0.00
C GLU A 3 4.69 -11.35 0.22
N LEU A 4 4.10 -10.80 -0.84
CA LEU A 4 2.81 -10.11 -0.79
C LEU A 4 1.86 -10.65 -1.84
N THR A 5 0.59 -10.72 -1.49
CA THR A 5 -0.53 -10.84 -2.42
C THR A 5 -0.81 -9.49 -3.09
N ILE A 6 -1.54 -9.52 -4.21
CA ILE A 6 -1.95 -8.28 -4.88
C ILE A 6 -2.82 -7.38 -3.99
N ASN A 7 -3.69 -7.98 -3.16
CA ASN A 7 -4.55 -7.22 -2.26
C ASN A 7 -3.74 -6.44 -1.22
N GLU A 8 -2.68 -7.04 -0.68
CA GLU A 8 -1.77 -6.37 0.25
C GLU A 8 -1.00 -5.25 -0.43
N ALA A 9 -0.48 -5.47 -1.64
CA ALA A 9 0.21 -4.43 -2.40
C ALA A 9 -0.72 -3.26 -2.78
N MET A 10 -1.96 -3.53 -3.18
CA MET A 10 -2.97 -2.49 -3.42
C MET A 10 -3.28 -1.70 -2.15
N ALA A 11 -3.40 -2.36 -1.01
CA ALA A 11 -3.60 -1.70 0.28
C ALA A 11 -2.40 -0.81 0.64
N ILE A 12 -1.17 -1.28 0.43
CA ILE A 12 0.06 -0.49 0.66
C ILE A 12 0.10 0.73 -0.26
N SER A 13 -0.16 0.57 -1.56
CA SER A 13 -0.19 1.69 -2.52
C SER A 13 -1.24 2.73 -2.15
N GLN A 14 -2.46 2.30 -1.80
CA GLN A 14 -3.53 3.20 -1.40
C GLN A 14 -3.19 3.94 -0.10
N ASN A 15 -2.65 3.25 0.89
CA ASN A 15 -2.23 3.86 2.15
C ASN A 15 -1.11 4.88 1.91
N ALA A 16 -0.08 4.53 1.13
CA ALA A 16 1.01 5.43 0.80
C ALA A 16 0.52 6.68 0.03
N PHE A 17 -0.43 6.53 -0.89
CA PHE A 17 -1.08 7.66 -1.56
C PHE A 17 -1.81 8.59 -0.57
N LEU A 18 -2.59 8.02 0.35
CA LEU A 18 -3.25 8.80 1.41
C LEU A 18 -2.26 9.52 2.31
N LEU A 19 -1.08 8.95 2.56
CA LEU A 19 -0.02 9.61 3.32
C LEU A 19 0.64 10.75 2.54
N SER A 20 0.89 10.56 1.24
CA SER A 20 1.50 11.58 0.38
C SER A 20 0.63 12.83 0.18
N SER A 21 -0.69 12.69 0.35
CA SER A 21 -1.68 13.77 0.22
C SER A 21 -1.91 14.56 1.51
N CYS A 22 -1.15 14.31 2.58
CA CYS A 22 -1.28 15.08 3.82
C CYS A 22 -0.59 16.45 3.67
N PRO A 23 -1.17 17.53 4.23
CA PRO A 23 -0.68 18.89 4.05
C PRO A 23 0.63 19.20 4.81
N VAL A 24 0.99 18.38 5.81
CA VAL A 24 2.19 18.57 6.64
C VAL A 24 3.02 17.28 6.62
N VAL A 25 3.72 17.05 5.50
CA VAL A 25 4.69 15.96 5.40
C VAL A 25 6.08 16.59 5.22
N PRO A 26 7.04 16.31 6.11
CA PRO A 26 8.44 16.63 5.84
C PRO A 26 8.86 16.06 4.49
N PHE A 27 9.60 16.83 3.71
CA PHE A 27 9.97 16.46 2.34
C PHE A 27 10.64 15.08 2.27
N GLU A 28 11.57 14.79 3.17
CA GLU A 28 12.27 13.50 3.23
C GLU A 28 11.33 12.32 3.47
N LEU A 29 10.32 12.52 4.33
CA LEU A 29 9.31 11.51 4.60
C LEU A 29 8.36 11.33 3.42
N ALA A 30 7.98 12.41 2.75
CA ALA A 30 7.18 12.37 1.52
C ALA A 30 7.89 11.59 0.41
N VAL A 31 9.21 11.76 0.27
CA VAL A 31 10.02 11.00 -0.70
C VAL A 31 10.00 9.51 -0.38
N LYS A 32 10.17 9.13 0.89
CA LYS A 32 10.13 7.71 1.31
C LYS A 32 8.75 7.09 1.09
N ILE A 33 7.67 7.77 1.49
CA ILE A 33 6.28 7.35 1.24
C ILE A 33 6.03 7.13 -0.25
N ASN A 34 6.47 8.06 -1.09
CA ASN A 34 6.32 7.93 -2.55
C ASN A 34 7.11 6.74 -3.12
N GLN A 35 8.26 6.41 -2.53
CA GLN A 35 8.97 5.21 -2.93
C GLN A 35 8.22 3.94 -2.57
N VAL A 36 7.70 3.83 -1.34
CA VAL A 36 6.87 2.69 -0.92
C VAL A 36 5.69 2.51 -1.86
N LYS A 37 5.03 3.60 -2.23
CA LYS A 37 3.96 3.60 -3.23
C LYS A 37 4.43 3.02 -4.57
N LYS A 38 5.56 3.52 -5.10
CA LYS A 38 6.11 3.05 -6.37
C LYS A 38 6.44 1.56 -6.34
N ASP A 39 7.07 1.10 -5.26
CA ASP A 39 7.44 -0.31 -5.11
C ASP A 39 6.19 -1.22 -5.11
N ALA A 40 5.11 -0.79 -4.45
CA ALA A 40 3.82 -1.49 -4.49
C ALA A 40 3.12 -1.42 -5.86
N ASP A 41 3.15 -0.25 -6.53
CA ASP A 41 2.54 -0.05 -7.85
C ASP A 41 3.21 -0.88 -8.95
N VAL A 42 4.51 -1.16 -8.82
CA VAL A 42 5.22 -2.08 -9.73
C VAL A 42 4.54 -3.46 -9.68
N LEU A 43 4.27 -3.98 -8.48
CA LEU A 43 3.59 -5.26 -8.35
C LEU A 43 2.18 -5.24 -8.92
N VAL A 44 1.43 -4.16 -8.66
CA VAL A 44 0.08 -3.99 -9.22
C VAL A 44 0.10 -3.97 -10.74
N THR A 45 1.12 -3.36 -11.34
CA THR A 45 1.32 -3.34 -12.79
C THR A 45 1.63 -4.75 -13.31
N THR A 46 2.56 -5.47 -12.70
CA THR A 46 2.89 -6.86 -13.06
C THR A 46 1.66 -7.77 -13.02
N PHE A 47 0.85 -7.67 -11.96
CA PHE A 47 -0.40 -8.43 -11.86
C PHE A 47 -1.38 -8.12 -13.00
N LYS A 48 -1.54 -6.83 -13.36
CA LYS A 48 -2.40 -6.44 -14.48
C LYS A 48 -1.89 -6.99 -15.81
N GLU A 49 -0.59 -6.94 -16.04
CA GLU A 49 0.03 -7.52 -17.23
C GLU A 49 -0.18 -9.04 -17.30
N GLU A 50 -0.05 -9.77 -16.18
CA GLU A 50 -0.34 -11.20 -16.13
C GLU A 50 -1.82 -11.51 -16.45
N ILE A 51 -2.76 -10.70 -15.97
CA ILE A 51 -4.19 -10.83 -16.32
C ILE A 51 -4.42 -10.61 -17.82
N GLU A 52 -3.85 -9.55 -18.39
CA GLU A 52 -4.02 -9.26 -19.81
C GLU A 52 -3.45 -10.39 -20.68
N LEU A 53 -2.30 -10.97 -20.30
CA LEU A 53 -1.73 -12.13 -20.99
C LEU A 53 -2.64 -13.38 -20.92
N ILE A 54 -3.32 -13.60 -19.80
CA ILE A 54 -4.29 -14.71 -19.67
C ILE A 54 -5.49 -14.47 -20.59
N ARG A 55 -6.03 -13.23 -20.60
CA ARG A 55 -7.15 -12.83 -21.45
C ARG A 55 -6.82 -12.93 -22.94
N GLU A 56 -5.61 -12.54 -23.34
CA GLU A 56 -5.15 -12.64 -24.73
C GLU A 56 -5.02 -14.10 -25.19
N ARG A 57 -4.58 -15.01 -24.31
CA ARG A 57 -4.51 -16.45 -24.60
C ARG A 57 -5.90 -17.07 -24.75
N GLY A 58 -6.86 -16.59 -23.96
CA GLY A 58 -8.22 -17.10 -23.91
C GLY A 58 -8.30 -18.58 -23.48
N GLY A 59 -9.52 -19.08 -23.29
CA GLY A 59 -9.76 -20.50 -23.02
C GLY A 59 -10.85 -20.75 -21.98
N ALA A 60 -11.21 -22.02 -21.80
CA ALA A 60 -12.26 -22.42 -20.85
C ALA A 60 -11.90 -22.11 -19.39
N ASP A 61 -10.61 -22.00 -19.07
CA ASP A 61 -10.09 -21.86 -17.71
C ASP A 61 -9.63 -20.42 -17.37
N GLU A 62 -9.92 -19.42 -18.23
CA GLU A 62 -9.46 -18.03 -18.07
C GLU A 62 -9.79 -17.46 -16.68
N ILE A 63 -11.03 -17.65 -16.23
CA ILE A 63 -11.51 -17.17 -14.92
C ILE A 63 -10.72 -17.82 -13.79
N ALA A 64 -10.53 -19.14 -13.83
CA ALA A 64 -9.80 -19.87 -12.80
C ALA A 64 -8.32 -19.44 -12.74
N GLN A 65 -7.71 -19.16 -13.88
CA GLN A 65 -6.33 -18.65 -13.94
C GLN A 65 -6.22 -17.24 -13.37
N CYS A 66 -7.17 -16.35 -13.68
CA CYS A 66 -7.21 -15.00 -13.09
C CYS A 66 -7.45 -15.04 -11.57
N ASP A 67 -8.36 -15.89 -11.11
CA ASP A 67 -8.65 -16.05 -9.68
C ASP A 67 -7.43 -16.57 -8.91
N ALA A 68 -6.66 -17.49 -9.50
CA ALA A 68 -5.43 -18.00 -8.89
C ALA A 68 -4.38 -16.90 -8.68
N LEU A 69 -4.32 -15.89 -9.56
CA LEU A 69 -3.39 -14.77 -9.40
C LEU A 69 -3.72 -13.88 -8.21
N ILE A 70 -4.99 -13.79 -7.78
CA ILE A 70 -5.40 -12.98 -6.64
C ILE A 70 -4.73 -13.46 -5.35
N PHE A 71 -4.55 -14.79 -5.23
CA PHE A 71 -3.94 -15.43 -4.06
C PHE A 71 -2.46 -15.75 -4.24
N LYS A 72 -1.90 -15.51 -5.44
CA LYS A 72 -0.48 -15.70 -5.71
C LYS A 72 0.32 -14.73 -4.85
N LYS A 73 1.34 -15.28 -4.20
CA LYS A 73 2.35 -14.49 -3.50
C LYS A 73 3.45 -14.09 -4.47
N TYR A 74 3.81 -12.83 -4.44
CA TYR A 74 4.90 -12.26 -5.22
C TYR A 74 6.00 -11.82 -4.29
N GLU A 75 7.25 -12.14 -4.64
CA GLU A 75 8.40 -11.64 -3.92
C GLU A 75 8.68 -10.20 -4.37
N VAL A 76 8.66 -9.27 -3.40
CA VAL A 76 8.86 -7.85 -3.65
C VAL A 76 9.81 -7.23 -2.65
N VAL A 77 10.53 -6.21 -3.14
CA VAL A 77 11.35 -5.34 -2.32
C VAL A 77 10.59 -4.05 -2.10
N ILE A 78 9.84 -3.99 -1.01
CA ILE A 78 9.23 -2.74 -0.54
C ILE A 78 10.12 -2.16 0.55
N ARG A 79 10.52 -0.90 0.40
CA ARG A 79 11.23 -0.19 1.47
C ARG A 79 10.32 -0.06 2.69
N THR A 80 10.79 -0.47 3.86
CA THR A 80 10.03 -0.29 5.10
C THR A 80 10.24 1.11 5.65
N LEU A 81 9.16 1.73 6.10
CA LEU A 81 9.19 2.91 6.94
C LEU A 81 9.31 2.47 8.41
N ASP A 82 10.16 3.14 9.18
CA ASP A 82 10.32 2.88 10.62
C ASP A 82 9.54 3.93 11.42
N LEU A 83 8.92 3.51 12.53
CA LEU A 83 8.16 4.40 13.43
C LEU A 83 9.04 5.54 13.98
N SER A 84 10.32 5.26 14.21
CA SER A 84 11.31 6.24 14.68
C SER A 84 11.56 7.37 13.68
N GLU A 85 11.27 7.18 12.38
CA GLU A 85 11.35 8.24 11.37
C GLU A 85 10.26 9.31 11.52
N PHE A 86 9.31 9.07 12.42
CA PHE A 86 8.21 9.97 12.76
C PHE A 86 8.36 10.56 14.17
N ASP A 87 9.35 10.14 14.95
CA ASP A 87 9.60 10.66 16.28
C ASP A 87 10.09 12.10 16.20
N GLY A 88 9.44 13.00 16.95
CA GLY A 88 9.76 14.43 16.95
C GLY A 88 9.14 15.24 15.82
N LEU A 89 8.35 14.62 14.91
CA LEU A 89 7.54 15.38 13.95
C LEU A 89 6.30 15.97 14.65
N GLU A 90 6.26 17.29 14.78
CA GLU A 90 5.02 18.01 15.11
C GLU A 90 4.12 18.08 13.86
N ILE A 91 3.30 17.05 13.67
CA ILE A 91 2.32 17.02 12.60
C ILE A 91 0.97 17.54 13.13
N ASN A 92 0.76 18.85 12.97
CA ASN A 92 -0.46 19.53 13.41
C ASN A 92 -1.60 19.35 12.39
N GLY A 93 -2.81 19.05 12.87
CA GLY A 93 -4.04 18.93 12.07
C GLY A 93 -4.73 17.56 12.16
N GLU A 94 -5.91 17.45 11.56
CA GLU A 94 -6.75 16.24 11.57
C GLU A 94 -7.09 15.76 10.16
N LYS A 95 -7.22 14.45 9.98
CA LYS A 95 -7.69 13.82 8.73
C LYS A 95 -8.85 12.88 9.00
N ASP A 96 -9.80 12.85 8.08
CA ASP A 96 -10.85 11.85 8.03
C ASP A 96 -10.25 10.50 7.58
N VAL A 97 -10.31 9.50 8.47
CA VAL A 97 -9.83 8.13 8.21
C VAL A 97 -11.01 7.17 8.23
N LYS A 98 -11.16 6.35 7.18
CA LYS A 98 -12.18 5.31 7.14
C LYS A 98 -11.71 4.08 7.93
N VAL A 99 -12.42 3.73 9.00
CA VAL A 99 -12.17 2.56 9.85
C VAL A 99 -13.49 1.79 10.00
N ASN A 100 -13.54 0.55 9.49
CA ASN A 100 -14.72 -0.34 9.60
C ASN A 100 -16.04 0.38 9.25
N ASP A 101 -16.06 1.01 8.07
CA ASP A 101 -17.16 1.84 7.52
C ASP A 101 -17.54 3.12 8.27
N ALA A 102 -16.87 3.45 9.38
CA ALA A 102 -16.97 4.76 10.02
C ALA A 102 -15.89 5.71 9.49
N ILE A 103 -16.25 6.98 9.27
CA ILE A 103 -15.27 8.06 9.06
C ILE A 103 -14.94 8.64 10.43
N ILE A 104 -13.68 8.53 10.84
CA ILE A 104 -13.19 9.01 12.13
C ILE A 104 -12.12 10.07 11.87
N LYS A 105 -12.26 11.24 12.49
CA LYS A 105 -11.19 12.24 12.53
C LYS A 105 -10.06 11.77 13.42
N ARG A 106 -8.85 11.69 12.88
CA ARG A 106 -7.65 11.39 13.64
C ARG A 106 -6.62 12.51 13.48
N PRO A 107 -5.81 12.79 14.52
CA PRO A 107 -4.60 13.57 14.35
C PRO A 107 -3.78 12.98 13.20
N TYR A 108 -3.16 13.82 12.37
CA TYR A 108 -2.36 13.33 11.25
C TYR A 108 -1.32 12.30 11.71
N ARG A 109 -0.63 12.55 12.83
CA ARG A 109 0.32 11.61 13.45
C ARG A 109 -0.30 10.22 13.67
N ASP A 110 -1.51 10.14 14.21
CA ASP A 110 -2.19 8.86 14.47
C ASP A 110 -2.73 8.23 13.18
N ALA A 111 -3.10 9.04 12.19
CA ALA A 111 -3.44 8.56 10.85
C ALA A 111 -2.20 7.98 10.15
N TYR A 112 -1.03 8.61 10.31
CA TYR A 112 0.27 8.09 9.85
C TYR A 112 0.56 6.74 10.47
N PHE A 113 0.49 6.63 11.80
CA PHE A 113 0.77 5.38 12.50
C PHE A 113 -0.24 4.29 12.21
N PHE A 114 -1.53 4.61 12.09
CA PHE A 114 -2.55 3.64 11.69
C PHE A 114 -2.34 3.09 10.27
N LEU A 115 -1.90 3.94 9.34
CA LEU A 115 -1.63 3.53 7.96
C LEU A 115 -0.28 2.83 7.82
N LEU A 116 0.73 3.23 8.60
CA LEU A 116 2.02 2.54 8.73
C LEU A 116 1.87 1.17 9.35
N ASP A 117 1.08 1.04 10.42
CA ASP A 117 0.82 -0.24 11.06
C ASP A 117 0.20 -1.22 10.07
N LYS A 118 -0.64 -0.76 9.13
CA LYS A 118 -1.13 -1.61 8.02
C LYS A 118 -0.04 -2.01 7.02
N ILE A 119 0.96 -1.15 6.79
CA ILE A 119 2.11 -1.46 5.91
C ILE A 119 3.10 -2.39 6.63
N ILE A 120 3.30 -2.22 7.94
CA ILE A 120 4.20 -3.01 8.79
C ILE A 120 3.59 -4.36 9.16
N THR A 121 2.28 -4.43 9.40
CA THR A 121 1.58 -5.68 9.77
C THR A 121 1.34 -6.60 8.59
N ALA A 122 1.42 -6.10 7.34
CA ALA A 122 1.56 -6.97 6.15
C ALA A 122 2.86 -7.82 6.17
N LYS A 123 3.72 -7.62 7.17
CA LYS A 123 4.96 -8.36 7.41
C LYS A 123 4.78 -9.56 8.37
N ILE A 124 3.54 -9.93 8.72
CA ILE A 124 3.23 -11.07 9.60
C ILE A 124 2.29 -12.04 8.90
#